data_AF-A0A5E4W7Y4-F1
#
_entry.id   AF-A0A5E4W7Y4-F1
#
_cell.length_a   1.000
_cell.length_b   1.000
_cell.length_c   1.000
_cell.angle_alpha   90.00
_cell.angle_beta   90.00
_cell.angle_gamma   90.00
#
_symmetry.space_group_name_H-M   'P 1'
#
loop_
_entity.id
_entity.type
_entity.pdbx_description
1 polymer ?
#
loop_
_entity_poly.entity_id
_entity_poly.type
_entity_poly.pdbx_seq_one_letter_code
_entity_poly.pdbx_strand_id
1 'polypeptide(L)'
;MLGGGHEVAWGTWQGLRAHLDTQGDRTRVLILNLDAHFDLRTARPGTSGTPFDQIAQACESAGLPFDYACFGVSRLSNTASLFERARELKATYVEDTDMQDRHLDDRLAQIDSLIANVSHVYLTIDLDVLPAPVMPGVSAPAAYGVPMPVVEAIVTHVRRSGKLRVADLAEYNPRFDPQGTGARVAARLAYRLL
;
A
#
# COMPACT_ATOMS: atom_id res chain seq x y z
N MET A 1 -9.67 -7.29 1.16
CA MET A 1 -9.99 -7.28 2.60
C MET A 1 -10.38 -5.86 3.00
N LEU A 2 -11.30 -5.70 3.95
CA LEU A 2 -11.56 -4.40 4.58
C LEU A 2 -11.04 -4.51 6.02
N GLY A 3 -10.03 -3.71 6.34
CA GLY A 3 -9.26 -3.85 7.57
C GLY A 3 -9.66 -2.91 8.70
N GLY A 4 -8.88 -2.98 9.78
CA GLY A 4 -8.76 -1.96 10.81
C GLY A 4 -7.44 -1.22 10.58
N GLY A 5 -6.44 -1.42 11.43
CA GLY A 5 -5.10 -0.89 11.18
C GLY A 5 -4.35 -1.61 10.05
N HIS A 6 -3.24 -1.04 9.61
CA HIS A 6 -2.46 -1.55 8.47
C HIS A 6 -1.77 -2.89 8.73
N GLU A 7 -1.80 -3.42 9.96
CA GLU A 7 -1.38 -4.80 10.27
C GLU A 7 -2.16 -5.86 9.48
N VAL A 8 -3.33 -5.50 8.92
CA VAL A 8 -4.08 -6.35 7.97
C VAL A 8 -3.19 -6.80 6.81
N ALA A 9 -2.22 -5.98 6.39
CA ALA A 9 -1.35 -6.28 5.27
C ALA A 9 -0.51 -7.54 5.49
N TRP A 10 -0.10 -7.81 6.74
CA TRP A 10 0.61 -9.03 7.09
C TRP A 10 -0.28 -10.27 6.88
N GLY A 11 -1.52 -10.21 7.37
CA GLY A 11 -2.49 -11.30 7.19
C GLY A 11 -2.89 -11.52 5.73
N THR A 12 -3.11 -10.43 4.97
CA THR A 12 -3.41 -10.50 3.54
C THR A 12 -2.27 -11.16 2.77
N TRP A 13 -1.02 -10.76 3.01
CA TRP A 13 0.13 -11.35 2.35
C TRP A 13 0.29 -12.83 2.70
N GLN A 14 0.12 -13.22 3.97
CA GLN A 14 0.18 -14.62 4.39
C GLN A 14 -0.86 -15.48 3.64
N GLY A 15 -2.10 -14.98 3.52
CA GLY A 15 -3.15 -15.67 2.78
C GLY A 15 -2.82 -15.84 1.29
N LEU A 16 -2.34 -14.78 0.63
CA LEU A 16 -1.89 -14.84 -0.75
C LEU A 16 -0.73 -15.84 -0.92
N ARG A 17 0.28 -15.75 -0.05
CA ARG A 17 1.46 -16.61 -0.09
C ARG A 17 1.08 -18.08 0.06
N ALA A 18 0.25 -18.40 1.06
CA ALA A 18 -0.24 -19.75 1.28
C ALA A 18 -1.00 -20.28 0.05
N HIS A 19 -1.86 -19.47 -0.58
CA HIS A 19 -2.55 -19.85 -1.80
C HIS A 19 -1.57 -20.17 -2.94
N LEU A 20 -0.61 -19.29 -3.20
CA LEU A 20 0.39 -19.50 -4.25
C LEU A 20 1.28 -20.72 -3.97
N ASP A 21 1.62 -20.99 -2.71
CA ASP A 21 2.37 -22.18 -2.31
C ASP A 21 1.60 -23.47 -2.61
N THR A 22 0.26 -23.48 -2.46
CA THR A 22 -0.56 -24.66 -2.85
C THR A 22 -0.49 -24.95 -4.35
N GLN A 23 -0.16 -23.94 -5.17
CA GLN A 23 0.01 -24.06 -6.62
C GLN A 23 1.47 -24.31 -7.02
N GLY A 24 2.39 -24.35 -6.05
CA GLY A 24 3.84 -24.40 -6.31
C GLY A 24 4.39 -23.12 -6.97
N ASP A 25 3.63 -22.02 -6.95
CA ASP A 25 3.98 -20.79 -7.66
C ASP A 25 4.91 -19.91 -6.82
N ARG A 26 6.21 -19.93 -7.14
CA ARG A 26 7.23 -19.12 -6.47
C ARG A 26 7.60 -17.85 -7.24
N THR A 27 6.75 -17.42 -8.17
CA THR A 27 7.01 -16.23 -8.98
C THR A 27 6.86 -14.94 -8.17
N ARG A 28 7.32 -13.83 -8.75
CA ARG A 28 7.42 -12.53 -8.09
C ARG A 28 6.05 -11.91 -7.85
N VAL A 29 5.87 -11.31 -6.67
CA VAL A 29 4.67 -10.59 -6.25
C VAL A 29 5.05 -9.15 -5.94
N LEU A 30 4.53 -8.20 -6.71
CA LEU A 30 4.63 -6.78 -6.36
C LEU A 30 3.64 -6.47 -5.24
N ILE A 31 4.15 -5.92 -4.15
CA ILE A 31 3.38 -5.33 -3.07
C ILE A 31 3.37 -3.82 -3.33
N LEU A 32 2.25 -3.33 -3.88
CA LEU A 32 2.05 -1.91 -4.12
C LEU A 32 1.26 -1.32 -2.96
N ASN A 33 1.92 -0.51 -2.16
CA ASN A 33 1.38 0.21 -1.02
C ASN A 33 1.07 1.66 -1.41
N LEU A 34 -0.17 2.10 -1.23
CA LEU A 34 -0.55 3.50 -1.35
C LEU A 34 -0.73 4.05 0.06
N ASP A 35 0.25 4.83 0.54
CA ASP A 35 0.41 5.09 1.97
C ASP A 35 1.30 6.32 2.21
N ALA A 36 1.00 7.09 3.26
CA ALA A 36 1.86 8.17 3.74
C ALA A 36 3.10 7.64 4.51
N HIS A 37 3.09 6.36 4.90
CA HIS A 37 4.09 5.68 5.70
C HIS A 37 4.76 4.53 4.94
N PHE A 38 5.97 4.19 5.35
CA PHE A 38 6.63 2.99 4.82
C PHE A 38 6.17 1.71 5.49
N ASP A 39 5.76 1.79 6.76
CA ASP A 39 5.37 0.62 7.55
C ASP A 39 6.41 -0.51 7.58
N LEU A 40 7.67 -0.07 7.62
CA LEU A 40 8.90 -0.84 7.71
C LEU A 40 9.52 -0.81 9.11
N ARG A 41 8.76 -0.54 10.17
CA ARG A 41 9.32 -0.58 11.53
C ARG A 41 9.75 -2.01 11.86
N THR A 42 10.91 -2.13 12.51
CA THR A 42 11.49 -3.42 12.90
C THR A 42 11.10 -3.87 14.31
N ALA A 43 10.35 -3.05 15.05
CA ALA A 43 9.91 -3.34 16.40
C ALA A 43 9.05 -4.63 16.47
N ARG A 44 9.11 -5.33 17.59
CA ARG A 44 8.29 -6.52 17.89
C ARG A 44 7.71 -6.41 19.31
N PRO A 45 6.49 -6.92 19.58
CA PRO A 45 5.57 -7.63 18.66
C PRO A 45 5.06 -6.75 17.53
N GLY A 46 4.50 -7.36 16.48
CA GLY A 46 4.02 -6.65 15.29
C GLY A 46 2.91 -5.62 15.61
N THR A 47 2.88 -4.54 14.84
CA THR A 47 1.94 -3.41 14.95
C THR A 47 1.52 -2.96 13.55
N SER A 48 0.63 -1.96 13.45
CA SER A 48 0.25 -1.38 12.15
C SER A 48 1.46 -0.93 11.32
N GLY A 49 2.50 -0.39 11.96
CA GLY A 49 3.70 0.10 11.26
C GLY A 49 4.81 -0.92 10.97
N THR A 50 4.60 -2.22 11.21
CA THR A 50 5.61 -3.28 10.96
C THR A 50 5.33 -4.28 9.81
N PRO A 51 4.17 -4.29 9.12
CA PRO A 51 3.78 -5.43 8.29
C PRO A 51 4.75 -5.67 7.13
N PHE A 52 5.27 -4.62 6.49
CA PHE A 52 6.14 -4.81 5.32
C PHE A 52 7.55 -5.26 5.71
N ASP A 53 8.04 -4.91 6.91
CA ASP A 53 9.28 -5.49 7.45
C ASP A 53 9.08 -6.97 7.82
N GLN A 54 7.91 -7.35 8.34
CA GLN A 54 7.58 -8.76 8.58
C GLN A 54 7.51 -9.56 7.27
N ILE A 55 6.91 -8.99 6.22
CA ILE A 55 6.88 -9.59 4.90
C ILE A 55 8.29 -9.75 4.33
N ALA A 56 9.14 -8.73 4.45
CA ALA A 56 10.53 -8.79 3.99
C ALA A 56 11.29 -9.95 4.68
N GLN A 57 11.18 -10.08 6.01
CA GLN A 57 11.83 -11.16 6.77
C GLN A 57 11.29 -12.54 6.39
N ALA A 58 9.99 -12.65 6.12
CA ALA A 58 9.37 -13.90 5.69
C ALA A 58 9.81 -14.30 4.28
N CYS A 59 9.88 -13.34 3.35
CA CYS A 59 10.42 -13.55 2.01
C CYS A 59 11.87 -14.01 2.06
N GLU A 60 12.72 -13.34 2.85
CA GLU A 60 14.12 -13.71 3.03
C GLU A 60 14.27 -15.15 3.56
N SER A 61 13.54 -15.49 4.63
CA SER A 61 13.55 -16.82 5.24
C SER A 61 13.08 -17.92 4.27
N ALA A 62 12.14 -17.58 3.38
CA ALA A 62 11.60 -18.50 2.39
C ALA A 62 12.41 -18.53 1.07
N GLY A 63 13.46 -17.71 0.92
CA GLY A 63 14.19 -17.56 -0.35
C GLY A 63 13.31 -17.04 -1.48
N LEU A 64 12.44 -16.07 -1.18
CA LEU A 64 11.53 -15.40 -2.10
C LEU A 64 11.98 -13.96 -2.37
N PRO A 65 11.72 -13.42 -3.57
CA PRO A 65 11.93 -12.02 -3.86
C PRO A 65 10.96 -11.15 -3.05
N PHE A 66 11.43 -9.97 -2.63
CA PHE A 66 10.63 -8.93 -1.98
C PHE A 66 10.55 -7.72 -2.92
N ASP A 67 9.45 -7.63 -3.67
CA ASP A 67 9.15 -6.50 -4.56
C ASP A 67 8.16 -5.56 -3.87
N TYR A 68 8.67 -4.52 -3.20
CA TYR A 68 7.86 -3.56 -2.47
C TYR A 68 7.95 -2.16 -3.06
N ALA A 69 6.79 -1.54 -3.27
CA ALA A 69 6.65 -0.18 -3.76
C ALA A 69 5.71 0.62 -2.86
N CYS A 70 6.17 1.73 -2.28
CA CYS A 70 5.34 2.65 -1.48
C CYS A 70 5.14 3.99 -2.20
N PHE A 71 3.92 4.27 -2.62
CA PHE A 71 3.56 5.44 -3.41
C PHE A 71 2.70 6.39 -2.56
N GLY A 72 3.17 7.62 -2.38
CA GLY A 72 2.52 8.63 -1.54
C GLY A 72 3.21 8.89 -0.21
N VAL A 73 4.44 8.37 -0.02
CA VAL A 73 5.13 8.48 1.27
C VAL A 73 5.38 9.95 1.65
N SER A 74 5.02 10.32 2.88
CA SER A 74 5.32 11.64 3.41
C SER A 74 6.70 11.64 4.05
N ARG A 75 7.59 12.51 3.55
CA ARG A 75 8.93 12.75 4.10
C ARG A 75 8.90 13.09 5.59
N LEU A 76 7.86 13.82 6.01
CA LEU A 76 7.70 14.34 7.38
C LEU A 76 7.09 13.31 8.33
N SER A 77 6.41 12.30 7.80
CA SER A 77 5.78 11.23 8.59
C SER A 77 6.72 10.04 8.83
N ASN A 78 7.91 10.04 8.22
CA ASN A 78 8.85 8.93 8.25
C ASN A 78 10.25 9.37 8.71
N THR A 79 10.79 8.68 9.72
CA THR A 79 12.15 8.95 10.23
C THR A 79 13.22 8.62 9.21
N ALA A 80 14.41 9.20 9.35
CA ALA A 80 15.56 8.87 8.50
C ALA A 80 15.86 7.37 8.47
N SER A 81 15.72 6.67 9.60
CA SER A 81 15.90 5.22 9.70
C SER A 81 14.94 4.41 8.84
N LEU A 82 13.70 4.86 8.65
CA LEU A 82 12.75 4.18 7.77
C LEU A 82 13.13 4.31 6.31
N PHE A 83 13.70 5.45 5.91
CA PHE A 83 14.25 5.61 4.56
C PHE A 83 15.52 4.79 4.33
N GLU A 84 16.39 4.68 5.34
CA GLU A 84 17.51 3.73 5.26
C GLU A 84 17.02 2.31 5.10
N ARG A 85 16.01 1.91 5.90
CA ARG A 85 15.42 0.58 5.79
C ARG A 85 14.80 0.32 4.42
N ALA A 86 14.08 1.29 3.86
CA ALA A 86 13.55 1.22 2.51
C ALA A 86 14.67 1.04 1.47
N ARG A 87 15.80 1.75 1.61
CA ARG A 87 16.99 1.58 0.75
C ARG A 87 17.63 0.20 0.88
N GLU A 88 17.81 -0.30 2.10
CA GLU A 88 18.37 -1.63 2.36
C GLU A 88 17.54 -2.72 1.68
N LEU A 89 16.21 -2.61 1.78
CA LEU A 89 15.25 -3.52 1.17
C LEU A 89 15.06 -3.27 -0.34
N LYS A 90 15.73 -2.26 -0.90
CA LYS A 90 15.60 -1.84 -2.31
C LYS A 90 14.14 -1.53 -2.68
N ALA A 91 13.37 -1.00 -1.74
CA ALA A 91 12.01 -0.57 -1.96
C ALA A 91 11.97 0.55 -3.00
N THR A 92 11.00 0.48 -3.90
CA THR A 92 10.67 1.64 -4.75
C THR A 92 9.75 2.56 -3.95
N TYR A 93 9.96 3.87 -4.01
CA TYR A 93 9.01 4.79 -3.40
C TYR A 93 8.90 6.11 -4.14
N VAL A 94 7.74 6.74 -3.96
CA VAL A 94 7.43 8.07 -4.49
C VAL A 94 6.82 8.90 -3.39
N GLU A 95 7.38 10.08 -3.13
CA GLU A 95 6.88 10.98 -2.11
C GLU A 95 5.53 11.59 -2.51
N ASP A 96 4.70 11.96 -1.54
CA ASP A 96 3.40 12.61 -1.76
C ASP A 96 3.48 13.84 -2.67
N THR A 97 4.53 14.66 -2.53
CA THR A 97 4.83 15.82 -3.39
C THR A 97 5.00 15.49 -4.87
N ASP A 98 5.38 14.24 -5.18
CA ASP A 98 5.56 13.68 -6.53
C ASP A 98 4.39 12.79 -6.98
N MET A 99 3.30 12.77 -6.21
CA MET A 99 2.07 12.00 -6.46
C MET A 99 0.85 12.92 -6.63
N GLN A 100 0.98 13.94 -7.47
CA GLN A 100 -0.07 14.94 -7.71
C GLN A 100 -0.66 14.76 -9.13
N ASP A 101 -1.78 15.42 -9.45
CA ASP A 101 -2.45 15.25 -10.75
C ASP A 101 -1.50 15.45 -11.95
N ARG A 102 -0.59 16.43 -11.85
CA ARG A 102 0.45 16.73 -12.86
C ARG A 102 1.47 15.61 -13.09
N HIS A 103 1.58 14.65 -12.17
CA HIS A 103 2.53 13.55 -12.23
C HIS A 103 1.86 12.23 -12.61
N LEU A 104 0.53 12.20 -12.74
CA LEU A 104 -0.25 10.97 -12.86
C LEU A 104 0.26 10.07 -14.02
N ASP A 105 0.47 10.63 -15.20
CA ASP A 105 0.93 9.87 -16.37
C ASP A 105 2.27 9.18 -16.11
N ASP A 106 3.23 9.89 -15.48
CA ASP A 106 4.53 9.33 -15.11
C ASP A 106 4.39 8.23 -14.06
N ARG A 107 3.49 8.39 -13.08
CA ARG A 107 3.26 7.38 -12.04
C ARG A 107 2.61 6.12 -12.61
N LEU A 108 1.67 6.26 -13.54
CA LEU A 108 1.06 5.12 -14.23
C LEU A 108 2.10 4.37 -15.08
N ALA A 109 2.97 5.09 -15.82
CA ALA A 109 4.06 4.48 -16.58
C ALA A 109 5.09 3.77 -15.68
N GLN A 110 5.40 4.34 -14.51
CA GLN A 110 6.26 3.70 -13.52
C GLN A 110 5.63 2.42 -12.98
N ILE A 111 4.34 2.44 -12.66
CA ILE A 111 3.59 1.27 -12.20
C ILE A 111 3.56 0.18 -13.28
N ASP A 112 3.34 0.53 -14.54
CA ASP A 112 3.42 -0.43 -15.66
C ASP A 112 4.78 -1.12 -15.73
N SER A 113 5.86 -0.36 -15.54
CA SER A 113 7.22 -0.89 -15.53
C SER A 113 7.44 -1.86 -14.37
N LEU A 114 6.88 -1.59 -13.19
CA LEU A 114 6.93 -2.52 -12.05
C LEU A 114 6.10 -3.78 -12.32
N ILE A 115 4.87 -3.61 -12.80
CA ILE A 115 3.92 -4.70 -13.09
C ILE A 115 4.47 -5.61 -14.20
N ALA A 116 5.21 -5.09 -15.17
CA ALA A 116 5.81 -5.88 -16.26
C ALA A 116 6.74 -6.98 -15.74
N ASN A 117 7.42 -6.75 -14.61
CA ASN A 117 8.46 -7.62 -14.06
C ASN A 117 7.95 -8.65 -13.03
N VAL A 118 6.65 -8.67 -12.72
CA VAL A 118 6.04 -9.57 -11.73
C VAL A 118 4.91 -10.40 -12.31
N SER A 119 4.59 -11.53 -11.67
CA SER A 119 3.44 -12.36 -12.05
C SER A 119 2.14 -11.91 -11.38
N HIS A 120 2.27 -11.34 -10.18
CA HIS A 120 1.14 -10.99 -9.32
C HIS A 120 1.31 -9.61 -8.71
N VAL A 121 0.18 -8.96 -8.45
CA VAL A 121 0.10 -7.71 -7.70
C VAL A 121 -0.78 -7.93 -6.48
N TYR A 122 -0.24 -7.57 -5.33
CA TYR A 122 -0.96 -7.31 -4.10
C TYR A 122 -1.02 -5.79 -3.92
N LEU A 123 -2.22 -5.22 -3.94
CA LEU A 123 -2.46 -3.79 -3.75
C LEU A 123 -2.99 -3.53 -2.34
N THR A 124 -2.29 -2.74 -1.55
CA THR A 124 -2.75 -2.32 -0.23
C THR A 124 -2.86 -0.81 -0.19
N ILE A 125 -3.97 -0.32 0.37
CA ILE A 125 -4.32 1.09 0.37
C ILE A 125 -4.49 1.49 1.84
N ASP A 126 -3.51 2.19 2.37
CA ASP A 126 -3.70 2.95 3.60
C ASP A 126 -4.52 4.20 3.27
N LEU A 127 -5.63 4.38 3.97
CA LEU A 127 -6.52 5.51 3.72
C LEU A 127 -5.92 6.83 4.20
N ASP A 128 -4.88 6.80 5.03
CA ASP A 128 -4.16 8.00 5.48
C ASP A 128 -3.30 8.64 4.38
N VAL A 129 -3.08 7.95 3.25
CA VAL A 129 -2.45 8.53 2.05
C VAL A 129 -3.27 9.71 1.48
N LEU A 130 -4.57 9.71 1.74
CA LEU A 130 -5.48 10.74 1.26
C LEU A 130 -5.41 11.99 2.16
N PRO A 131 -5.51 13.20 1.58
CA PRO A 131 -5.55 14.44 2.34
C PRO A 131 -6.66 14.41 3.39
N ALA A 132 -6.39 14.95 4.59
CA ALA A 132 -7.34 14.97 5.69
C ALA A 132 -8.75 15.52 5.34
N PRO A 133 -8.93 16.53 4.46
CA PRO A 133 -10.26 16.97 4.05
C PRO A 133 -11.07 15.93 3.27
N VAL A 134 -10.40 14.97 2.62
CA VAL A 134 -11.00 13.87 1.87
C VAL A 134 -11.23 12.66 2.77
N MET A 135 -10.23 12.32 3.58
CA MET A 135 -10.28 11.19 4.49
C MET A 135 -9.96 11.64 5.93
N PRO A 136 -10.95 12.20 6.65
CA PRO A 136 -10.76 12.57 8.05
C PRO A 136 -10.81 11.35 8.99
N GLY A 137 -11.40 10.25 8.53
CA GLY A 137 -11.67 9.03 9.29
C GLY A 137 -10.48 8.09 9.39
N VAL A 138 -9.31 8.56 9.82
CA VAL A 138 -8.09 7.76 9.98
C VAL A 138 -7.35 8.11 11.28
N SER A 139 -6.42 7.26 11.70
CA SER A 139 -5.63 7.48 12.92
C SER A 139 -4.62 8.64 12.78
N ALA A 140 -4.05 8.82 11.59
CA ALA A 140 -3.03 9.84 11.29
C ALA A 140 -3.38 10.64 10.02
N PRO A 141 -4.34 11.58 10.05
CA PRO A 141 -4.77 12.30 8.85
C PRO A 141 -3.62 13.05 8.16
N ALA A 142 -3.39 12.81 6.87
CA ALA A 142 -2.32 13.46 6.13
C ALA A 142 -2.58 14.97 5.95
N ALA A 143 -1.57 15.76 6.29
CA ALA A 143 -1.60 17.22 6.11
C ALA A 143 -1.50 17.63 4.63
N TYR A 144 -0.77 16.85 3.82
CA TYR A 144 -0.63 17.06 2.37
C TYR A 144 -1.33 15.94 1.60
N GLY A 145 -0.73 14.76 1.53
CA GLY A 145 -1.34 13.56 0.94
C GLY A 145 -1.47 13.60 -0.58
N VAL A 146 -2.09 12.55 -1.11
CA VAL A 146 -2.25 12.28 -2.54
C VAL A 146 -3.71 12.55 -2.95
N PRO A 147 -3.97 13.39 -3.97
CA PRO A 147 -5.32 13.68 -4.43
C PRO A 147 -6.10 12.40 -4.76
N MET A 148 -7.36 12.33 -4.32
CA MET A 148 -8.25 11.19 -4.57
C MET A 148 -8.31 10.76 -6.05
N PRO A 149 -8.37 11.67 -7.05
CA PRO A 149 -8.34 11.27 -8.45
C PRO A 149 -7.08 10.47 -8.84
N VAL A 150 -5.91 10.81 -8.26
CA VAL A 150 -4.65 10.09 -8.50
C VAL A 150 -4.71 8.70 -7.89
N VAL A 151 -5.14 8.58 -6.63
CA VAL A 151 -5.30 7.27 -5.96
C VAL A 151 -6.28 6.38 -6.73
N GLU A 152 -7.45 6.91 -7.10
CA GLU A 152 -8.47 6.15 -7.83
C GLU A 152 -8.00 5.70 -9.23
N ALA A 153 -7.26 6.57 -9.93
CA ALA A 153 -6.67 6.24 -11.22
C ALA A 153 -5.68 5.08 -11.10
N ILE A 154 -4.80 5.12 -10.10
CA ILE A 154 -3.84 4.04 -9.82
C ILE A 154 -4.57 2.73 -9.48
N VAL A 155 -5.56 2.77 -8.58
CA VAL A 155 -6.37 1.60 -8.21
C VAL A 155 -7.03 0.97 -9.44
N THR A 156 -7.66 1.80 -10.28
CA THR A 156 -8.32 1.35 -11.51
C THR A 156 -7.31 0.77 -12.51
N HIS A 157 -6.15 1.40 -12.63
CA HIS A 157 -5.08 0.96 -13.53
C HIS A 157 -4.51 -0.40 -13.13
N VAL A 158 -4.18 -0.58 -11.85
CA VAL A 158 -3.69 -1.83 -11.29
C VAL A 158 -4.74 -2.94 -11.45
N ARG A 159 -6.03 -2.65 -11.22
CA ARG A 159 -7.11 -3.61 -11.44
C ARG A 159 -7.19 -4.08 -12.90
N ARG A 160 -6.98 -3.17 -13.85
CA ARG A 160 -7.02 -3.45 -15.30
C ARG A 160 -5.80 -4.22 -15.80
N SER A 161 -4.71 -4.29 -15.03
CA SER A 161 -3.52 -5.05 -15.41
C SER A 161 -3.75 -6.57 -15.56
N GLY A 162 -4.82 -7.11 -14.97
CA GLY A 162 -5.08 -8.55 -14.90
C GLY A 162 -4.14 -9.32 -13.94
N LYS A 163 -3.15 -8.64 -13.34
CA LYS A 163 -2.19 -9.24 -12.39
C LYS A 163 -2.59 -9.06 -10.92
N LEU A 164 -3.58 -8.22 -10.62
CA LEU A 164 -4.11 -8.07 -9.26
C LEU A 164 -4.67 -9.42 -8.76
N ARG A 165 -4.24 -9.84 -7.56
CA ARG A 165 -4.68 -11.10 -6.92
C ARG A 165 -5.46 -10.86 -5.64
N VAL A 166 -5.02 -9.88 -4.87
CA VAL A 166 -5.68 -9.50 -3.64
C VAL A 166 -5.46 -8.00 -3.42
N ALA A 167 -6.42 -7.37 -2.77
CA ALA A 167 -6.26 -6.01 -2.32
C ALA A 167 -6.87 -5.80 -0.94
N ASP A 168 -6.37 -4.81 -0.20
CA ASP A 168 -6.98 -4.36 1.04
C ASP A 168 -6.99 -2.85 1.24
N LEU A 169 -7.88 -2.42 2.12
CA LEU A 169 -8.07 -1.04 2.57
C LEU A 169 -7.87 -1.02 4.09
N ALA A 170 -6.98 -0.16 4.57
CA ALA A 170 -6.57 -0.05 5.96
C ALA A 170 -6.86 1.35 6.55
N GLU A 171 -6.68 1.46 7.86
CA GLU A 171 -6.77 2.65 8.71
C GLU A 171 -8.12 3.39 8.76
N TYR A 172 -9.19 2.86 8.15
CA TYR A 172 -10.52 3.46 8.36
C TYR A 172 -10.92 3.40 9.83
N ASN A 173 -11.08 4.58 10.43
CA ASN A 173 -11.43 4.77 11.82
C ASN A 173 -12.75 5.55 11.95
N PRO A 174 -13.89 4.87 12.19
CA PRO A 174 -15.20 5.51 12.25
C PRO A 174 -15.35 6.51 13.41
N ARG A 175 -14.47 6.45 14.43
CA ARG A 175 -14.49 7.44 15.53
C ARG A 175 -14.19 8.86 15.04
N PHE A 176 -13.43 8.98 13.95
CA PHE A 176 -13.06 10.26 13.34
C PHE A 176 -13.89 10.61 12.10
N ASP A 177 -14.90 9.80 11.74
CA ASP A 177 -15.80 10.05 10.60
C ASP A 177 -17.29 9.98 10.99
N PRO A 178 -17.78 10.84 11.88
CA PRO A 178 -19.17 10.81 12.36
C PRO A 178 -20.20 11.06 11.24
N GLN A 179 -19.80 11.67 10.12
CA GLN A 179 -20.67 11.97 8.98
C GLN A 179 -20.63 10.87 7.89
N GLY A 180 -19.81 9.84 8.07
CA GLY A 180 -19.63 8.74 7.12
C GLY A 180 -19.05 9.20 5.77
N THR A 181 -18.35 10.32 5.74
CA THR A 181 -17.73 10.87 4.53
C THR A 181 -16.53 10.04 4.08
N GLY A 182 -15.62 9.74 5.00
CA GLY A 182 -14.50 8.83 4.79
C GLY A 182 -14.97 7.41 4.45
N ALA A 183 -16.02 6.92 5.10
CA ALA A 183 -16.63 5.62 4.78
C ALA A 183 -17.05 5.51 3.30
N ARG A 184 -17.66 6.58 2.75
CA ARG A 184 -18.06 6.62 1.33
C ARG A 184 -16.85 6.70 0.40
N VAL A 185 -15.77 7.37 0.80
CA VAL A 185 -14.51 7.40 0.05
C VAL A 185 -13.88 6.00 0.01
N ALA A 186 -13.77 5.33 1.16
CA ALA A 186 -13.27 3.95 1.23
C ALA A 186 -14.14 3.00 0.39
N ALA A 187 -15.46 3.12 0.47
CA ALA A 187 -16.39 2.32 -0.35
C ALA A 187 -16.22 2.58 -1.84
N ARG A 188 -15.93 3.82 -2.26
CA ARG A 188 -15.66 4.17 -3.66
C ARG A 188 -14.39 3.49 -4.16
N LEU A 189 -13.30 3.50 -3.38
CA LEU A 189 -12.06 2.79 -3.74
C LEU A 189 -12.30 1.28 -3.79
N ALA A 190 -13.01 0.72 -2.81
CA ALA A 190 -13.37 -0.69 -2.79
C ALA A 190 -14.17 -1.08 -4.05
N TYR A 191 -15.13 -0.25 -4.47
CA TYR A 191 -15.92 -0.49 -5.67
C TYR A 191 -15.07 -0.54 -6.94
N ARG A 192 -13.99 0.25 -7.04
CA ARG A 192 -13.06 0.20 -8.19
C ARG A 192 -12.25 -1.09 -8.29
N LEU A 193 -12.20 -1.87 -7.23
CA LEU A 193 -11.49 -3.16 -7.19
C LEU A 193 -12.37 -4.34 -7.66
N LEU A 194 -13.69 -4.16 -7.76
CA LEU A 194 -14.63 -5.16 -8.25
C LEU A 194 -14.54 -5.27 -9.79
#